data_AF-A0A1A8S094-F1
#
_entry.id   AF-A0A1A8S094-F1
#
_cell.length_a   1.000
_cell.length_b   1.000
_cell.length_c   1.000
_cell.angle_alpha   90.00
_cell.angle_beta   90.00
_cell.angle_gamma   90.00
#
_symmetry.space_group_name_H-M   'P 1'
#
loop_
_entity.id
_entity.type
_entity.pdbx_description
1 polymer ?
#
loop_
_entity_poly.entity_id
_entity_poly.type
_entity_poly.pdbx_seq_one_letter_code
_entity_poly.pdbx_strand_id
1 'polypeptide(L)' 'MDVLSVREATRFAADHCRAGKGPIVMELQTYRYHGHSMSDPGVSYRTREEIQEVRSKSDPISLLRERMLSNNMASAEEFK' A
#
# COMPACT_ATOMS: atom_id res chain seq x y z
N MET A 1 2.68 -1.53 -1.83
CA MET A 1 1.28 -1.93 -1.51
C MET A 1 0.39 -1.43 -2.64
N ASP A 2 -0.49 -2.26 -3.20
CA ASP A 2 -1.43 -1.87 -4.26
C ASP A 2 -2.83 -1.61 -3.67
N VAL A 3 -3.34 -0.39 -3.81
CA VAL A 3 -4.64 0.04 -3.27
C VAL A 3 -5.83 -0.70 -3.89
N LEU A 4 -5.75 -1.08 -5.17
CA LEU A 4 -6.81 -1.82 -5.85
C LEU A 4 -6.83 -3.28 -5.40
N SER A 5 -5.65 -3.88 -5.19
CA SER A 5 -5.56 -5.23 -4.62
C SER A 5 -6.16 -5.29 -3.21
N VAL A 6 -5.84 -4.30 -2.35
CA VAL A 6 -6.43 -4.20 -1.01
C VAL A 6 -7.96 -4.02 -1.08
N ARG A 7 -8.45 -3.18 -2.01
CA ARG A 7 -9.89 -2.97 -2.21
C ARG A 7 -10.61 -4.27 -2.60
N GLU A 8 -10.08 -5.01 -3.56
CA GLU A 8 -10.71 -6.26 -4.02
C GLU A 8 -10.67 -7.36 -2.95
N ALA A 9 -9.54 -7.54 -2.27
CA ALA A 9 -9.43 -8.49 -1.17
C ALA A 9 -10.40 -8.14 -0.01
N THR A 10 -10.55 -6.84 0.29
CA THR A 10 -11.50 -6.35 1.30
C THR A 10 -12.95 -6.61 0.88
N ARG A 11 -13.32 -6.36 -0.38
CA ARG A 11 -14.66 -6.67 -0.90
C ARG A 11 -14.99 -8.14 -0.74
N PHE A 12 -14.07 -9.01 -1.15
CA PHE A 12 -14.19 -10.45 -0.99
C PHE A 12 -14.38 -10.87 0.47
N ALA A 13 -13.50 -10.41 1.36
CA ALA A 13 -13.55 -10.77 2.78
C ALA A 13 -14.84 -10.27 3.45
N ALA A 14 -15.30 -9.07 3.08
CA ALA A 14 -16.53 -8.50 3.58
C ALA A 14 -17.76 -9.31 3.12
N ASP A 15 -17.79 -9.73 1.86
CA ASP A 15 -18.88 -10.56 1.32
C ASP A 15 -18.88 -11.96 1.96
N HIS A 16 -17.72 -12.55 2.22
CA HIS A 16 -17.58 -13.79 2.98
C HIS A 16 -18.24 -13.68 4.37
N CYS A 17 -17.87 -12.66 5.14
CA CYS A 17 -18.43 -12.43 6.48
C CYS A 17 -19.93 -12.16 6.44
N ARG A 18 -20.42 -11.32 5.51
CA ARG A 18 -21.85 -10.99 5.37
C ARG A 18 -22.70 -12.17 4.92
N ALA A 19 -22.14 -13.11 4.17
CA ALA A 19 -22.80 -14.35 3.78
C ALA A 19 -22.90 -15.37 4.95
N GLY A 20 -22.48 -15.01 6.16
CA GLY A 20 -22.58 -15.88 7.33
C GLY A 20 -21.57 -17.03 7.35
N LYS A 21 -20.50 -16.94 6.55
CA LYS A 21 -19.49 -18.01 6.43
C LYS A 21 -18.44 -18.02 7.55
N GLY A 22 -18.56 -17.10 8.51
CA GLY A 22 -17.66 -16.98 9.66
C GLY A 22 -16.53 -15.96 9.43
N PRO A 23 -15.52 -15.95 10.32
CA PRO A 23 -14.39 -15.03 10.24
C PRO A 23 -13.37 -15.45 9.19
N ILE A 24 -12.62 -14.47 8.67
CA ILE A 24 -11.49 -14.66 7.77
C ILE A 24 -10.32 -13.74 8.19
N VAL A 25 -9.09 -14.20 8.05
CA VAL A 25 -7.87 -13.41 8.30
C VAL A 25 -7.31 -12.91 6.97
N MET A 26 -6.89 -11.65 6.94
CA MET A 26 -6.24 -11.02 5.79
C MET A 26 -4.93 -10.37 6.24
N GLU A 27 -3.81 -10.91 5.78
CA GLU A 27 -2.49 -10.30 5.97
C GLU A 27 -2.25 -9.24 4.89
N LEU A 28 -1.94 -8.01 5.32
CA LEU A 28 -1.61 -6.92 4.41
C LEU A 28 -0.10 -6.64 4.46
N GLN A 29 0.61 -7.18 3.47
CA GLN A 29 2.04 -6.91 3.31
C GLN A 29 2.26 -5.44 2.93
N THR A 30 2.83 -4.67 3.84
CA THR A 30 3.06 -3.23 3.72
C THR A 30 4.38 -2.82 4.34
N TYR A 31 4.73 -1.53 4.24
CA TYR A 31 6.00 -1.02 4.73
C TYR A 31 5.86 0.36 5.36
N ARG A 32 6.48 0.55 6.54
CA ARG A 32 6.57 1.85 7.21
C ARG A 32 7.88 2.55 6.86
N TYR A 33 7.80 3.76 6.32
CA TYR A 33 9.01 4.51 5.95
C TYR A 33 9.78 5.05 7.16
N HIS A 34 9.06 5.48 8.19
CA HIS A 34 9.67 5.97 9.42
C HIS A 34 9.97 4.82 10.39
N GLY A 35 10.78 5.12 11.41
CA GLY A 35 10.99 4.24 12.56
C GLY A 35 9.69 3.89 13.29
N HIS A 36 9.79 3.10 14.35
CA HIS A 36 8.62 2.68 15.12
C HIS A 36 7.88 3.87 15.74
N SER A 37 8.64 4.88 16.20
CA SER A 37 8.15 6.13 16.79
C SER A 37 9.16 7.25 16.51
N MET A 38 8.90 8.47 17.02
CA MET A 38 9.83 9.59 16.91
C MET A 38 11.17 9.36 17.62
N SER A 39 11.21 8.48 18.63
CA SER A 39 12.44 8.15 19.36
C SER A 39 13.26 7.04 18.69
N ASP A 40 12.71 6.39 17.66
CA ASP A 40 13.38 5.33 16.91
C ASP A 40 13.80 5.83 15.52
N PRO A 41 15.09 6.03 15.26
CA PRO A 41 15.57 6.39 13.93
C PRO A 41 15.34 5.29 12.87
N GLY A 42 15.16 4.04 13.29
CA GLY A 42 14.82 2.92 12.42
C GLY A 42 15.93 2.47 11.47
N VAL A 43 17.18 2.81 11.75
CA VAL A 43 18.37 2.46 10.93
C VAL A 43 19.33 1.50 11.63
N SER A 44 19.07 1.13 12.89
CA SER A 44 19.89 0.14 13.62
C SER A 44 19.56 -1.31 13.26
N TYR A 45 18.38 -1.56 12.67
CA TYR A 45 17.86 -2.89 12.37
C TYR A 45 17.41 -3.07 10.91
N ARG A 46 17.64 -2.06 10.06
CA ARG A 46 17.40 -2.09 8.61
C ARG A 46 18.18 -0.96 7.95
N THR A 47 18.42 -1.07 6.65
CA THR A 47 19.25 -0.10 5.93
C THR A 47 18.41 1.04 5.36
N ARG A 48 19.06 2.18 5.07
CA ARG A 48 18.38 3.30 4.39
C ARG A 48 18.05 2.92 2.95
N GLU A 49 18.88 2.10 2.35
CA GLU A 49 18.77 1.56 1.00
C GLU A 49 17.50 0.73 0.85
N GLU A 50 17.18 -0.14 1.82
CA GLU A 50 15.92 -0.91 1.83
C GLU A 50 14.70 0.02 1.83
N ILE A 51 14.70 1.05 2.68
CA ILE A 51 13.59 2.02 2.76
C ILE A 51 13.42 2.77 1.43
N GLN A 52 14.52 3.18 0.81
CA GLN A 52 14.51 3.88 -0.49
C GLN A 52 14.10 2.96 -1.64
N GLU A 53 14.51 1.70 -1.62
CA GLU A 53 14.11 0.70 -2.62
C GLU A 53 12.60 0.48 -2.58
N VAL A 54 12.03 0.27 -1.39
CA VAL A 54 10.57 0.08 -1.24
C VAL A 54 9.82 1.34 -1.69
N ARG A 55 10.27 2.53 -1.30
CA ARG A 55 9.63 3.80 -1.68
C ARG A 55 9.69 4.05 -3.18
N SER A 56 10.84 3.80 -3.82
CA SER A 56 10.99 4.04 -5.26
C SER A 56 10.24 3.03 -6.12
N LYS A 57 10.15 1.76 -5.70
CA LYS A 57 9.54 0.69 -6.49
C LYS A 57 8.07 0.42 -6.16
N SER A 58 7.61 0.76 -4.97
CA SER A 58 6.36 0.21 -4.43
C SER A 58 5.53 1.17 -3.56
N ASP A 59 5.80 2.47 -3.68
CA ASP A 59 4.99 3.49 -3.01
C ASP A 59 3.53 3.46 -3.52
N PRO A 60 2.54 3.33 -2.62
CA PRO A 60 1.15 3.16 -3.01
C PRO A 60 0.56 4.36 -3.76
N ILE A 61 1.06 5.58 -3.50
CA ILE A 61 0.58 6.79 -4.18
C ILE A 61 1.16 6.84 -5.59
N SER A 62 2.46 6.60 -5.74
CA SER A 62 3.12 6.53 -7.04
C SER A 62 2.51 5.45 -7.93
N LEU A 63 2.30 4.24 -7.41
CA LEU A 63 1.68 3.15 -8.16
C LEU A 63 0.27 3.50 -8.66
N LEU A 64 -0.56 4.12 -7.82
CA LEU A 64 -1.90 4.54 -8.24
C LEU A 64 -1.82 5.64 -9.30
N ARG A 65 -0.95 6.64 -9.12
CA ARG A 65 -0.74 7.74 -10.07
C ARG A 65 -0.35 7.20 -11.45
N GLU A 66 0.64 6.33 -11.53
CA GLU A 66 1.08 5.71 -12.78
C GLU A 66 -0.05 4.94 -13.47
N ARG A 67 -0.86 4.22 -12.68
CA ARG A 67 -2.02 3.49 -13.20
C ARG A 67 -3.09 4.42 -13.74
N MET A 68 -3.38 5.53 -13.07
CA MET A 68 -4.37 6.50 -13.54
C MET A 68 -3.92 7.22 -14.80
N LEU A 69 -2.66 7.64 -14.87
CA LEU A 69 -2.10 8.29 -16.06
C LEU A 69 -2.07 7.32 -17.26
N SER A 70 -1.61 6.08 -17.07
CA SER A 70 -1.55 5.07 -18.15
C SER A 70 -2.91 4.66 -18.69
N ASN A 71 -3.98 4.78 -17.87
CA ASN A 71 -5.35 4.47 -18.28
C ASN A 71 -6.18 5.72 -18.63
N ASN A 72 -5.53 6.87 -18.81
CA ASN A 72 -6.19 8.13 -19.18
C ASN A 72 -7.36 8.51 -18.25
N MET A 73 -7.21 8.21 -16.95
CA MET A 73 -8.21 8.49 -15.91
C MET A 73 -7.98 9.85 -15.23
N ALA A 74 -6.80 10.43 -15.40
CA ALA A 74 -6.43 11.76 -14.93
C ALA A 74 -5.25 12.28 -15.77
N SER A 75 -5.05 13.60 -15.79
CA SER A 75 -3.88 14.25 -16.38
C SER A 75 -2.74 14.42 -15.37
N ALA A 76 -1.53 14.70 -15.85
CA ALA A 76 -0.38 14.91 -14.97
C ALA A 76 -0.53 16.19 -14.12
N GLU A 77 -1.26 17.18 -14.62
CA GLU A 77 -1.55 18.46 -13.97
C GLU A 77 -2.51 18.31 -12.79
N GLU A 78 -3.43 17.35 -12.83
CA GLU A 78 -4.39 17.10 -11.74
C GLU A 78 -3.72 16.52 -10.48
N PHE A 79 -2.49 16.00 -10.60
CA PHE A 79 -1.69 15.49 -9.47
C PHE A 79 -0.70 16.52 -8.89
N LYS A 80 -0.66 17.75 -9.42
CA LYS A 80 0.26 18.81 -8.98
C LYS A 80 -0.28 19.61 -7.81
#